data_AF-A0A6A1WWH7-F1
#
_entry.id   AF-A0A6A1WWH7-F1
#
_cell.length_a   1.000
_cell.length_b   1.000
_cell.length_c   1.000
_cell.angle_alpha   90.00
_cell.angle_beta   90.00
_cell.angle_gamma   90.00
#
_symmetry.space_group_name_H-M   'P 1'
#
loop_
_entity.id
_entity.type
_entity.pdbx_description
1 polymer ?
#
loop_
_entity_poly.entity_id
_entity_poly.type
_entity_poly.pdbx_seq_one_letter_code
_entity_poly.pdbx_strand_id
1 'polypeptide(L)'
;MDMESDGAEEKAILTDWAYDCYREGTLDALVEYDEEALDDRKKLERFVMIAIWCIQEDPSLRPTMRKVTQMLEEVVEVRVPPCPCPFTKTV
;
A
#
# COMPACT_ATOMS: atom_id res chain seq x y z
N MET A 1 -11.64 -39.29 7.67
CA MET A 1 -11.12 -38.20 8.54
C MET A 1 -10.91 -37.06 7.57
N ASP A 2 -12.02 -36.41 7.22
CA ASP A 2 -12.03 -35.34 6.24
C ASP A 2 -12.07 -34.07 7.07
N MET A 3 -10.86 -33.59 7.38
CA MET A 3 -10.62 -32.33 8.05
C MET A 3 -9.84 -31.48 7.06
N GLU A 4 -10.55 -30.88 6.11
CA GLU A 4 -10.03 -29.72 5.42
C GLU A 4 -10.82 -28.52 5.90
N SER A 5 -10.09 -27.73 6.70
CA SER A 5 -10.50 -26.53 7.37
C SER A 5 -11.22 -25.59 6.42
N ASP A 6 -12.44 -25.22 6.79
CA ASP A 6 -13.14 -24.03 6.30
C ASP A 6 -12.34 -22.80 6.76
N GLY A 7 -11.21 -22.56 6.10
CA GLY A 7 -10.53 -21.27 6.13
C GLY A 7 -11.18 -20.45 5.04
N ALA A 8 -12.21 -19.69 5.37
CA ALA A 8 -12.67 -18.62 4.50
C ALA A 8 -11.47 -17.69 4.28
N GLU A 9 -10.73 -17.91 3.20
CA GLU A 9 -9.88 -16.88 2.61
C GLU A 9 -10.83 -15.75 2.26
N GLU A 10 -11.02 -14.83 3.20
CA GLU A 10 -11.59 -13.52 2.90
C GLU A 10 -10.71 -12.99 1.76
N LYS A 11 -11.25 -13.00 0.53
CA LYS A 11 -10.53 -12.53 -0.66
C LYS A 11 -10.31 -11.04 -0.50
N ALA A 12 -9.28 -10.68 0.24
CA ALA A 12 -8.86 -9.31 0.41
C ALA A 12 -8.39 -8.79 -0.95
N ILE A 13 -8.91 -7.64 -1.36
CA ILE A 13 -8.37 -6.92 -2.50
C ILE A 13 -7.00 -6.40 -2.07
N LEU A 14 -5.95 -6.79 -2.78
CA LEU A 14 -4.57 -6.48 -2.41
C LEU A 14 -4.35 -4.97 -2.13
N THR A 15 -4.95 -4.10 -2.95
CA THR A 15 -4.84 -2.64 -2.79
C THR A 15 -5.53 -2.13 -1.53
N ASP A 16 -6.64 -2.73 -1.14
CA ASP A 16 -7.41 -2.33 0.04
C ASP A 16 -6.66 -2.78 1.30
N TRP A 17 -6.22 -4.04 1.33
CA TRP A 17 -5.42 -4.57 2.43
C TRP A 17 -4.09 -3.81 2.61
N ALA A 18 -3.38 -3.52 1.52
CA ALA A 18 -2.15 -2.74 1.58
C ALA A 18 -2.37 -1.32 2.11
N TYR A 19 -3.51 -0.71 1.78
CA TYR A 19 -3.88 0.61 2.30
C TYR A 19 -4.25 0.56 3.79
N ASP A 20 -4.95 -0.49 4.24
CA ASP A 20 -5.24 -0.70 5.66
C ASP A 20 -3.94 -0.92 6.46
N CYS A 21 -3.02 -1.74 5.95
CA CYS A 21 -1.69 -1.91 6.54
C CYS A 21 -0.92 -0.58 6.64
N TYR A 22 -1.00 0.26 5.61
CA TYR A 22 -0.40 1.61 5.64
C TYR A 22 -1.04 2.49 6.73
N ARG A 23 -2.37 2.49 6.84
CA ARG A 23 -3.10 3.31 7.81
C ARG A 23 -2.89 2.88 9.26
N GLU A 24 -2.80 1.57 9.48
CA GLU A 24 -2.61 0.97 10.81
C GLU A 24 -1.14 0.93 11.23
N GLY A 25 -0.22 1.20 10.29
CA GLY A 25 1.22 1.14 10.52
C GLY A 25 1.77 -0.29 10.60
N THR A 26 1.03 -1.27 10.09
CA THR A 26 1.36 -2.71 10.07
C THR A 26 2.04 -3.12 8.75
N LEU A 27 2.97 -2.29 8.27
CA LEU A 27 3.70 -2.52 7.01
C LEU A 27 4.59 -3.77 7.04
N ASP A 28 4.96 -4.24 8.22
CA ASP A 28 5.65 -5.50 8.45
C ASP A 28 4.85 -6.71 7.98
N ALA A 29 3.54 -6.73 8.25
CA ALA A 29 2.66 -7.77 7.73
C ALA A 29 2.53 -7.70 6.20
N LEU A 30 2.54 -6.49 5.62
CA LEU A 30 2.46 -6.28 4.16
C LEU A 30 3.64 -6.90 3.41
N VAL A 31 4.82 -6.97 4.04
CA VAL A 31 6.03 -7.58 3.47
C VAL A 31 6.32 -8.97 4.03
N GLU A 32 5.33 -9.61 4.66
CA GLU A 32 5.49 -10.95 5.27
C GLU A 32 6.68 -11.05 6.24
N TYR A 33 6.97 -9.96 6.95
CA TYR A 33 8.10 -9.84 7.88
C TYR A 33 9.49 -10.06 7.24
N ASP A 34 9.61 -9.80 5.94
CA ASP A 34 10.89 -9.86 5.23
C ASP A 34 11.94 -8.94 5.88
N GLU A 35 13.06 -9.52 6.30
CA GLU A 35 14.10 -8.80 7.05
C GLU A 35 14.77 -7.70 6.21
N GLU A 36 14.96 -7.92 4.91
CA GLU A 36 15.58 -6.94 4.01
C GLU A 36 14.66 -5.72 3.80
N ALA A 37 13.35 -5.95 3.64
CA ALA A 37 12.36 -4.88 3.56
C ALA A 37 12.22 -4.09 4.87
N LEU A 38 12.37 -4.76 6.01
CA LEU A 38 12.23 -4.16 7.34
C LEU A 38 13.48 -3.41 7.82
N ASP A 39 14.66 -3.71 7.28
CA ASP A 39 15.91 -3.02 7.59
C ASP A 39 15.81 -1.50 7.33
N ASP A 40 15.07 -1.11 6.28
CA ASP A 40 14.73 0.28 5.98
C ASP A 40 13.23 0.52 5.93
N ARG A 41 12.59 0.49 7.10
CA ARG A 41 11.15 0.77 7.25
C ARG A 41 10.72 2.12 6.69
N LYS A 42 11.61 3.14 6.69
CA LYS A 42 11.28 4.46 6.13
C LYS A 42 11.17 4.42 4.62
N LYS A 43 12.09 3.71 3.96
CA LYS A 43 12.03 3.46 2.52
C LYS A 43 10.81 2.62 2.15
N LEU A 44 10.49 1.60 2.94
CA LEU A 44 9.27 0.81 2.76
C LEU A 44 8.02 1.68 2.83
N GLU A 45 7.88 2.49 3.89
CA GLU A 45 6.75 3.42 4.05
C GLU A 45 6.63 4.37 2.85
N ARG A 46 7.76 4.94 2.38
CA ARG A 46 7.76 5.78 1.19
C ARG A 46 7.30 5.03 -0.06
N PHE A 47 7.75 3.80 -0.28
CA PHE A 47 7.37 3.02 -1.45
C PHE A 47 5.87 2.73 -1.46
N VAL A 48 5.31 2.40 -0.29
CA VAL A 48 3.87 2.21 -0.14
C VAL A 48 3.12 3.51 -0.40
N MET A 49 3.58 4.66 0.11
CA MET A 49 2.98 5.96 -0.19
C MET A 49 2.99 6.29 -1.69
N ILE A 50 4.08 6.00 -2.39
CA ILE A 50 4.19 6.18 -3.85
C ILE A 50 3.20 5.26 -4.56
N ALA A 51 3.08 4.00 -4.14
CA ALA A 51 2.12 3.06 -4.70
C ALA A 51 0.67 3.56 -4.51
N ILE A 52 0.31 4.07 -3.32
CA ILE A 52 -1.00 4.65 -3.02
C ILE A 52 -1.30 5.86 -3.94
N TRP A 53 -0.31 6.71 -4.24
CA TRP A 53 -0.45 7.79 -5.23
C TRP A 53 -0.71 7.26 -6.65
N CYS A 54 -0.10 6.14 -7.04
CA CYS A 54 -0.25 5.56 -8.38
C CYS A 54 -1.62 4.89 -8.61
N ILE A 55 -2.24 4.36 -7.56
CA ILE A 55 -3.51 3.61 -7.64
C ILE A 55 -4.75 4.47 -7.37
N GLN A 56 -4.61 5.79 -7.23
CA GLN A 56 -5.75 6.69 -6.97
C GLN A 56 -6.87 6.50 -8.01
N GLU A 57 -8.11 6.36 -7.56
CA GLU A 57 -9.26 6.23 -8.47
C GLU A 57 -9.38 7.46 -9.40
N ASP A 58 -9.16 8.66 -8.87
CA ASP A 58 -9.07 9.89 -9.66
C ASP A 58 -7.72 9.95 -10.42
N PRO A 59 -7.73 9.86 -11.77
CA PRO A 59 -6.49 9.89 -12.55
C PRO A 59 -5.73 11.22 -12.45
N SER A 60 -6.40 12.32 -12.09
CA SER A 60 -5.77 13.64 -11.94
C SER A 60 -4.87 13.73 -10.72
N LEU A 61 -5.07 12.86 -9.73
CA LEU A 61 -4.24 12.74 -8.54
C LEU A 61 -2.99 11.87 -8.80
N ARG A 62 -3.01 11.03 -9.84
CA ARG A 62 -1.89 10.12 -10.12
C ARG A 62 -0.66 10.92 -10.61
N PRO A 63 0.53 10.67 -10.04
CA PRO A 63 1.75 11.32 -10.49
C PRO A 63 2.14 10.81 -11.89
N THR A 64 2.84 11.65 -12.65
CA THR A 64 3.49 11.18 -13.88
C THR A 64 4.61 10.20 -13.56
N MET A 65 4.94 9.29 -14.48
CA MET A 65 6.06 8.36 -14.27
C MET A 65 7.39 9.08 -13.97
N ARG A 66 7.64 10.24 -14.59
CA ARG A 66 8.81 11.07 -14.26
C ARG A 66 8.82 11.48 -12.78
N LYS A 67 7.67 11.89 -12.24
CA LYS A 67 7.54 12.27 -10.84
C LYS A 67 7.71 11.06 -9.91
N VAL A 68 7.15 9.91 -10.28
CA VAL A 68 7.35 8.64 -9.55
C VAL A 68 8.83 8.28 -9.46
N THR A 69 9.59 8.35 -10.56
CA THR A 69 11.04 8.11 -10.54
C THR A 69 11.77 9.08 -9.60
N GLN A 70 11.44 10.38 -9.67
CA GLN A 70 12.03 11.37 -8.76
C GLN A 70 11.71 11.10 -7.28
N MET A 71 10.51 10.59 -6.99
CA MET A 71 10.10 10.21 -5.63
C MET A 71 10.88 8.98 -5.14
N LEU A 72 11.11 8.00 -6.01
CA LEU A 72 11.87 6.78 -5.70
C LEU A 72 13.36 7.07 -5.48
N GLU A 73 13.92 7.97 -6.29
CA GLU A 73 15.32 8.46 -6.21
C GLU A 73 15.54 9.50 -5.10
N GLU A 74 14.51 9.79 -4.29
CA GLU A 74 14.55 10.76 -3.18
C GLU A 74 14.87 12.21 -3.62
N VAL A 75 14.76 12.50 -4.92
CA VAL A 75 14.96 13.85 -5.49
C VAL A 75 13.84 14.80 -5.08
N VAL A 76 12.65 14.25 -4.81
CA VAL A 76 11.48 15.01 -4.35
C VAL A 76 10.82 14.31 -3.17
N GLU A 77 10.35 15.11 -2.22
CA GLU A 77 9.60 14.61 -1.07
C GLU A 77 8.27 13.97 -1.50
N VAL A 78 7.93 12.85 -0.86
CA VAL A 78 6.64 12.18 -0.99
C VAL A 78 5.73 12.67 0.12
N ARG A 79 4.65 13.37 -0.25
CA ARG A 79 3.63 13.78 0.71
C ARG A 79 2.67 12.63 0.98
N VAL A 80 2.01 12.69 2.14
CA VAL A 80 0.94 11.75 2.53
C VAL A 80 -0.10 11.68 1.41
N PRO A 81 -0.32 10.50 0.81
CA PRO A 81 -1.32 10.32 -0.23
C PRO A 81 -2.74 10.38 0.34
N PRO A 82 -3.73 10.84 -0.45
CA PRO A 82 -5.14 10.69 -0.10
C PRO A 82 -5.56 9.21 -0.18
N CYS A 83 -6.73 8.90 0.39
CA CYS A 83 -7.35 7.58 0.29
C CYS A 83 -7.55 7.18 -1.20
N PRO A 84 -7.01 6.05 -1.67
CA PRO A 84 -7.15 5.59 -3.06
C PRO A 84 -8.60 5.51 -3.53
N CYS A 85 -9.47 5.04 -2.63
CA CYS A 85 -10.88 4.83 -2.85
C CYS A 85 -11.68 5.83 -1.99
N PRO A 86 -12.26 6.89 -2.59
CA PRO A 86 -13.13 7.82 -1.85
C PRO A 86 -14.49 7.21 -1.51
N PHE A 87 -14.80 6.01 -2.01
CA PHE A 87 -16.07 5.31 -1.84
C PHE A 87 -15.90 4.02 -1.05
N THR A 88 -15.36 4.07 0.16
CA THR A 88 -15.66 2.99 1.11
C THR A 88 -17.15 3.09 1.42
N LYS A 89 -17.91 2.08 0.95
CA LYS A 89 -19.33 1.96 1.24
C LYS A 89 -19.50 1.99 2.75
N THR A 90 -20.15 3.05 3.26
CA THR A 90 -20.85 2.96 4.54
C THR A 90 -21.88 1.85 4.41
N VAL A 91 -21.65 0.73 5.09
CA VAL A 91 -22.70 -0.24 5.43
C VAL A 91 -22.50 -0.61 6.90
#